data_AF-A0A3A5H686-F1
#
_entry.id   AF-A0A3A5H686-F1
#
_cell.length_a   1.000
_cell.length_b   1.000
_cell.length_c   1.000
_cell.angle_alpha   90.00
_cell.angle_beta   90.00
_cell.angle_gamma   90.00
#
_symmetry.space_group_name_H-M   'P 1'
#
loop_
_entity.id
_entity.type
_entity.pdbx_description
1 polymer ?
#
loop_
_entity_poly.entity_id
_entity_poly.type
_entity_poly.pdbx_seq_one_letter_code
_entity_poly.pdbx_strand_id
1 'polypeptide(L)'
;MEVTPEQRIAEARPLLPRPFAAVTGWAALRWLGSAWLDGSGRRPDEELDVQLVTGGLHARPQQGFAISEERLSWTDLIDVDGLRITRPVRSVCFLMRYAAGVREAVRALDLAAYNDLVSIAEVRKYADGLGGWTGMPQLRAALELADENAWSPREVDLRLIWELDAGLPRPLCNVPIFDLRGNLIGAPDVLDLEAGVVGEYDGALHLEGAQRTRDVRREALFRGHGLEYVTMLSSDLPDPSGVVGRILAAHRRASRHDKGERTWTVQPPAWWTPTLTVDQRRALTTSQRERFLSIRRRAA
;
A
#
# COMPACT_ATOMS: atom_id res chain seq x y z
N MET A 1 -1.58 2.91 30.62
CA MET A 1 -1.61 1.94 29.51
C MET A 1 -1.88 2.75 28.27
N GLU A 2 -1.02 2.62 27.26
CA GLU A 2 -1.25 3.24 25.95
C GLU A 2 -2.50 2.60 25.34
N VAL A 3 -3.43 3.42 24.86
CA VAL A 3 -4.71 2.94 24.33
C VAL A 3 -4.45 2.43 22.92
N THR A 4 -4.70 1.14 22.67
CA THR A 4 -4.47 0.57 21.33
C THR A 4 -5.46 1.12 20.30
N PRO A 5 -5.14 1.11 19.00
CA PRO A 5 -6.09 1.46 17.94
C PRO A 5 -7.41 0.70 18.06
N GLU A 6 -7.37 -0.61 18.36
CA GLU A 6 -8.57 -1.44 18.52
C GLU A 6 -9.43 -0.98 19.70
N GLN A 7 -8.82 -0.58 20.81
CA GLN A 7 -9.54 -0.06 21.96
C GLN A 7 -10.26 1.25 21.60
N ARG A 8 -9.59 2.19 20.91
CA ARG A 8 -10.19 3.44 20.43
C ARG A 8 -11.38 3.18 19.49
N ILE A 9 -11.26 2.19 18.62
CA ILE A 9 -12.33 1.79 17.69
C ILE A 9 -13.51 1.18 18.45
N ALA A 10 -13.27 0.30 19.42
CA ALA A 10 -14.32 -0.33 20.20
C ALA A 10 -15.15 0.68 21.02
N GLU A 11 -14.52 1.76 21.48
CA GLU A 11 -15.16 2.87 22.20
C GLU A 11 -16.17 3.64 21.33
N ALA A 12 -16.14 3.50 20.00
CA ALA A 12 -17.16 4.06 19.11
C ALA A 12 -18.55 3.42 19.29
N ARG A 13 -18.62 2.17 19.77
CA ARG A 13 -19.85 1.36 19.80
C ARG A 13 -21.09 2.07 20.40
N PRO A 14 -21.04 2.71 21.58
CA PRO A 14 -22.19 3.44 22.13
C PRO A 14 -22.62 4.66 21.31
N LEU A 15 -21.76 5.15 20.42
CA LEU A 15 -21.99 6.35 19.60
C LEU A 15 -22.66 6.06 18.26
N LEU A 16 -22.92 4.79 17.94
CA LEU A 16 -23.50 4.37 16.67
C LEU A 16 -25.01 4.15 16.80
N PRO A 17 -25.85 5.19 16.62
CA PRO A 17 -27.29 5.00 16.60
C PRO A 17 -27.66 4.06 15.46
N ARG A 18 -28.26 2.93 15.82
CA ARG A 18 -28.87 2.06 14.82
C ARG A 18 -30.13 2.74 14.25
N PRO A 19 -30.41 2.57 12.96
CA PRO A 19 -29.71 1.64 12.07
C PRO A 19 -28.68 2.34 11.15
N PHE A 20 -28.60 3.68 11.16
CA PHE A 20 -27.84 4.48 10.20
C PHE A 20 -26.52 5.06 10.74
N ALA A 21 -25.70 4.26 11.42
CA ALA A 21 -24.36 4.68 11.80
C ALA A 21 -23.36 3.54 11.78
N ALA A 22 -22.11 3.84 11.43
CA ALA A 22 -21.03 2.87 11.39
C ALA A 22 -19.66 3.51 11.59
N VAL A 23 -18.68 2.72 12.05
CA VAL A 23 -17.26 3.07 11.91
C VAL A 23 -16.89 2.96 10.42
N THR A 24 -16.12 3.93 9.91
CA THR A 24 -15.66 3.99 8.52
C THR A 24 -14.15 4.26 8.43
N GLY A 25 -13.64 4.34 7.21
CA GLY A 25 -12.27 4.75 6.91
C GLY A 25 -11.20 3.87 7.56
N TRP A 26 -10.16 4.48 8.12
CA TRP A 26 -8.99 3.74 8.63
C TRP A 26 -9.40 2.78 9.75
N ALA A 27 -10.31 3.23 10.62
CA ALA A 27 -10.78 2.48 11.78
C ALA A 27 -11.53 1.21 11.36
N ALA A 28 -12.41 1.29 10.37
CA ALA A 28 -13.09 0.12 9.83
C ALA A 28 -12.10 -0.87 9.17
N LEU A 29 -11.11 -0.35 8.44
CA LEU A 29 -10.09 -1.19 7.78
C LEU A 29 -9.16 -1.85 8.79
N ARG A 30 -8.79 -1.14 9.87
CA ARG A 30 -8.01 -1.70 10.98
C ARG A 30 -8.74 -2.84 11.64
N TRP A 31 -10.02 -2.62 11.98
CA TRP A 31 -10.87 -3.64 12.59
C TRP A 31 -11.02 -4.90 11.72
N LEU A 32 -10.93 -4.74 10.40
CA LEU A 32 -10.93 -5.84 9.42
C LEU A 32 -9.55 -6.48 9.20
N GLY A 33 -8.53 -6.07 9.95
CA GLY A 33 -7.20 -6.67 9.92
C GLY A 33 -6.18 -5.95 9.04
N SER A 34 -6.39 -4.67 8.71
CA SER A 34 -5.34 -3.86 8.08
C SER A 34 -4.13 -3.72 9.01
N ALA A 35 -2.95 -4.06 8.51
CA ALA A 35 -1.72 -3.97 9.29
C ALA A 35 -1.19 -2.53 9.38
N TRP A 36 -1.39 -1.75 8.32
CA TRP A 36 -0.77 -0.43 8.14
C TRP A 36 -1.70 0.77 8.38
N LEU A 37 -3.01 0.54 8.43
CA LEU A 37 -3.99 1.59 8.70
C LEU A 37 -4.41 1.48 10.16
N ASP A 38 -3.66 2.14 11.05
CA ASP A 38 -3.80 2.02 12.51
C ASP A 38 -4.21 3.34 13.19
N GLY A 39 -4.46 4.38 12.40
CA GLY A 39 -4.83 5.70 12.90
C GLY A 39 -3.63 6.58 13.25
N SER A 40 -2.41 6.20 12.89
CA SER A 40 -1.26 7.11 12.90
C SER A 40 -1.40 8.20 11.83
N GLY A 41 -1.04 9.43 12.18
CA GLY A 41 -1.04 10.61 11.32
C GLY A 41 0.26 10.78 10.54
N ARG A 42 0.46 11.98 9.97
CA ARG A 42 1.68 12.32 9.22
C ARG A 42 2.80 12.79 10.13
N ARG A 43 2.47 13.43 11.25
CA ARG A 43 3.47 13.85 12.23
C ARG A 43 3.79 12.69 13.17
N PRO A 44 5.04 12.62 13.69
CA PRO A 44 5.33 11.77 14.83
C PRO A 44 4.30 12.00 15.94
N ASP A 45 3.80 10.92 16.52
CA ASP A 45 2.85 10.92 17.64
C ASP A 45 1.47 11.54 17.32
N GLU A 46 1.16 11.83 16.05
CA GLU A 46 -0.18 12.24 15.64
C GLU A 46 -1.11 11.03 15.59
N GLU A 47 -2.23 11.12 16.29
CA GLU A 47 -3.31 10.16 16.21
C GLU A 47 -4.52 10.76 15.48
N LEU A 48 -5.00 10.07 14.46
CA LEU A 48 -6.21 10.42 13.74
C LEU A 48 -7.44 9.99 14.52
N ASP A 49 -8.44 10.86 14.62
CA ASP A 49 -9.74 10.52 15.21
C ASP A 49 -10.37 9.30 14.51
N VAL A 50 -11.11 8.50 15.28
CA VAL A 50 -11.89 7.37 14.77
C VAL A 50 -13.03 7.92 13.91
N GLN A 51 -13.07 7.49 12.66
CA GLN A 51 -14.01 8.01 11.67
C GLN A 51 -15.35 7.27 11.77
N LEU A 52 -16.42 8.03 11.97
CA LEU A 52 -17.79 7.54 12.02
C LEU A 52 -18.60 8.13 10.86
N VAL A 53 -19.53 7.36 10.31
CA VAL A 53 -20.52 7.85 9.34
C VAL A 53 -21.92 7.65 9.89
N THR A 54 -22.77 8.67 9.83
CA THR A 54 -24.11 8.69 10.48
C THR A 54 -25.28 8.81 9.49
N GLY A 55 -25.04 8.66 8.20
CA GLY A 55 -26.13 8.58 7.20
C GLY A 55 -27.01 9.83 7.12
N GLY A 56 -26.46 11.01 7.40
CA GLY A 56 -27.20 12.29 7.44
C GLY A 56 -27.81 12.65 8.80
N LEU A 57 -27.62 11.81 9.83
CA LEU A 57 -28.02 12.15 11.19
C LEU A 57 -26.96 13.05 11.83
N HIS A 58 -27.39 14.21 12.31
CA HIS A 58 -26.52 15.08 13.07
C HIS A 58 -26.14 14.43 14.40
N ALA A 59 -24.84 14.42 14.71
CA ALA A 59 -24.33 13.92 15.97
C ALA A 59 -23.41 14.97 16.61
N ARG A 60 -23.47 15.05 17.94
CA ARG A 60 -22.65 16.02 18.68
C ARG A 60 -21.16 15.65 18.54
N PRO A 61 -20.27 16.62 18.31
CA PRO A 61 -18.84 16.38 18.32
C PRO A 61 -18.40 15.72 19.62
N GLN A 62 -17.54 14.71 19.51
CA GLN A 62 -16.91 14.05 20.65
C GLN A 62 -15.41 13.93 20.40
N GLN A 63 -14.61 14.17 21.43
CA GLN A 63 -13.17 14.04 21.34
C GLN A 63 -12.78 12.61 20.94
N GLY A 64 -11.85 12.47 20.00
CA GLY A 64 -11.42 11.17 19.49
C GLY A 64 -12.26 10.63 18.33
N PHE A 65 -13.34 11.33 17.93
CA PHE A 65 -14.25 10.89 16.87
C PHE A 65 -14.49 11.97 15.82
N ALA A 66 -14.24 11.60 14.56
CA ALA A 66 -14.55 12.43 13.39
C ALA A 66 -15.84 11.93 12.75
N ILE A 67 -16.90 12.74 12.80
CA ILE A 67 -18.22 12.36 12.30
C ILE A 67 -18.43 12.88 10.88
N SER A 68 -18.83 11.98 9.99
CA SER A 68 -19.27 12.29 8.63
C SER A 68 -20.78 12.05 8.49
N GLU A 69 -21.49 13.07 8.04
CA GLU A 69 -22.93 12.97 7.76
C GLU A 69 -23.23 12.47 6.34
N GLU A 70 -22.22 11.89 5.65
CA GLU A 70 -22.41 11.36 4.31
C GLU A 70 -23.51 10.31 4.24
N ARG A 71 -24.19 10.26 3.08
CA ARG A 71 -25.20 9.25 2.77
C ARG A 71 -24.62 7.85 2.97
N LEU A 72 -25.45 6.95 3.49
CA LEU A 72 -25.05 5.60 3.87
C LEU A 72 -26.12 4.62 3.41
N SER A 73 -25.72 3.61 2.63
CA SER A 73 -26.61 2.53 2.22
C SER A 73 -26.51 1.34 3.19
N TRP A 74 -27.60 0.59 3.37
CA TRP A 74 -27.58 -0.71 4.05
C TRP A 74 -26.56 -1.67 3.43
N THR A 75 -26.37 -1.58 2.11
CA THR A 75 -25.41 -2.38 1.35
C THR A 75 -23.96 -1.95 1.58
N ASP A 76 -23.72 -0.86 2.30
CA ASP A 76 -22.37 -0.47 2.74
C ASP A 76 -22.03 -0.98 4.13
N LEU A 77 -22.98 -1.63 4.84
CA LEU A 77 -22.84 -1.96 6.25
C LEU A 77 -22.67 -3.45 6.53
N ILE A 78 -21.77 -3.79 7.47
CA ILE A 78 -21.56 -5.13 8.02
C ILE A 78 -21.36 -5.04 9.54
N ASP A 79 -21.71 -6.11 10.27
CA ASP A 79 -21.35 -6.25 11.70
C ASP A 79 -20.19 -7.23 11.83
N VAL A 80 -19.15 -6.84 12.56
CA VAL A 80 -17.98 -7.66 12.88
C VAL A 80 -17.71 -7.52 14.37
N ASP A 81 -17.69 -8.63 15.11
CA ASP A 81 -17.49 -8.65 16.57
C ASP A 81 -18.46 -7.73 17.36
N GLY A 82 -19.68 -7.59 16.84
CA GLY A 82 -20.72 -6.74 17.43
C GLY A 82 -20.53 -5.24 17.19
N LEU A 83 -19.53 -4.83 16.43
CA LEU A 83 -19.31 -3.46 15.96
C LEU A 83 -19.83 -3.30 14.53
N ARG A 84 -20.64 -2.26 14.31
CA ARG A 84 -21.17 -1.90 12.99
C ARG A 84 -20.13 -1.08 12.26
N ILE A 85 -19.66 -1.58 11.12
CA ILE A 85 -18.64 -0.93 10.29
C ILE A 85 -19.09 -0.84 8.83
N THR A 86 -18.44 0.02 8.06
CA THR A 86 -18.60 0.04 6.61
C THR A 86 -17.78 -1.07 5.95
N ARG A 87 -18.29 -1.62 4.84
CA ARG A 87 -17.58 -2.57 3.98
C ARG A 87 -16.23 -1.99 3.55
N PRO A 88 -15.19 -2.83 3.35
CA PRO A 88 -13.85 -2.37 2.98
C PRO A 88 -13.83 -1.33 1.85
N VAL A 89 -14.57 -1.59 0.76
CA VAL A 89 -14.63 -0.71 -0.41
C VAL A 89 -15.18 0.68 -0.08
N ARG A 90 -16.21 0.77 0.78
CA ARG A 90 -16.76 2.04 1.25
C ARG A 90 -15.72 2.80 2.07
N SER A 91 -15.06 2.10 3.00
CA SER A 91 -14.06 2.69 3.89
C SER A 91 -12.85 3.23 3.12
N VAL A 92 -12.34 2.47 2.15
CA VAL A 92 -11.22 2.90 1.30
C VAL A 92 -11.62 4.09 0.43
N CYS A 93 -12.79 4.06 -0.23
CA CYS A 93 -13.25 5.22 -1.00
C CYS A 93 -13.46 6.46 -0.12
N PHE A 94 -13.91 6.30 1.12
CA PHE A 94 -13.97 7.39 2.09
C PHE A 94 -12.58 7.99 2.34
N LEU A 95 -11.59 7.16 2.69
CA LEU A 95 -10.21 7.62 2.89
C LEU A 95 -9.64 8.31 1.64
N MET A 96 -9.80 7.70 0.45
CA MET A 96 -9.27 8.26 -0.79
C MET A 96 -9.84 9.64 -1.13
N ARG A 97 -11.12 9.88 -0.85
CA ARG A 97 -11.78 11.17 -1.16
C ARG A 97 -11.42 12.28 -0.19
N TYR A 98 -11.12 11.93 1.06
CA TYR A 98 -10.80 12.88 2.13
C TYR A 98 -9.31 12.93 2.49
N ALA A 99 -8.48 12.12 1.84
CA ALA A 99 -7.03 12.21 1.97
C ALA A 99 -6.55 13.62 1.60
N ALA A 100 -5.43 14.02 2.17
CA ALA A 100 -4.90 15.37 1.97
C ALA A 100 -4.34 15.63 0.57
N GLY A 101 -4.16 14.57 -0.22
CA GLY A 101 -3.65 14.63 -1.58
C GLY A 101 -3.75 13.26 -2.25
N VAL A 102 -3.41 13.24 -3.54
CA VAL A 102 -3.47 12.02 -4.36
C VAL A 102 -2.52 10.93 -3.83
N ARG A 103 -1.32 11.29 -3.32
CA ARG A 103 -0.36 10.28 -2.81
C ARG A 103 -0.91 9.53 -1.60
N GLU A 104 -1.55 10.24 -0.68
CA GLU A 104 -2.18 9.67 0.50
C GLU A 104 -3.43 8.87 0.14
N ALA A 105 -4.17 9.29 -0.89
CA ALA A 105 -5.27 8.50 -1.43
C ALA A 105 -4.78 7.18 -2.05
N VAL A 106 -3.67 7.19 -2.80
CA VAL A 106 -3.02 5.98 -3.32
C VAL A 106 -2.59 5.09 -2.18
N ARG A 107 -1.90 5.65 -1.18
CA ARG A 107 -1.48 4.91 0.01
C ARG A 107 -2.64 4.20 0.70
N ALA A 108 -3.79 4.86 0.87
CA ALA A 108 -4.96 4.24 1.49
C ALA A 108 -5.44 3.00 0.71
N LEU A 109 -5.43 3.05 -0.63
CA LEU A 109 -5.84 1.95 -1.48
C LEU A 109 -4.81 0.81 -1.49
N ASP A 110 -3.54 1.12 -1.75
CA ASP A 110 -2.45 0.14 -1.81
C ASP A 110 -2.33 -0.65 -0.49
N LEU A 111 -2.41 0.05 0.66
CA LEU A 111 -2.33 -0.60 1.97
C LEU A 111 -3.57 -1.44 2.32
N ALA A 112 -4.75 -1.05 1.83
CA ALA A 112 -5.93 -1.90 1.96
C ALA A 112 -5.84 -3.14 1.05
N ALA A 113 -5.28 -3.00 -0.15
CA ALA A 113 -5.02 -4.10 -1.07
C ALA A 113 -3.95 -5.06 -0.52
N TYR A 114 -2.94 -4.55 0.18
CA TYR A 114 -1.91 -5.36 0.83
C TYR A 114 -2.50 -6.43 1.76
N ASN A 115 -3.54 -6.09 2.54
CA ASN A 115 -4.24 -7.00 3.44
C ASN A 115 -5.39 -7.78 2.76
N ASP A 116 -5.48 -7.77 1.43
CA ASP A 116 -6.56 -8.38 0.65
C ASP A 116 -7.96 -7.85 0.99
N LEU A 117 -8.07 -6.63 1.53
CA LEU A 117 -9.36 -6.05 1.93
C LEU A 117 -10.17 -5.57 0.73
N VAL A 118 -9.50 -5.03 -0.30
CA VAL A 118 -10.10 -4.59 -1.57
C VAL A 118 -9.13 -4.78 -2.73
N SER A 119 -9.63 -5.08 -3.93
CA SER A 119 -8.88 -4.93 -5.19
C SER A 119 -9.14 -3.56 -5.84
N ILE A 120 -8.24 -3.12 -6.72
CA ILE A 120 -8.42 -1.89 -7.51
C ILE A 120 -9.69 -2.00 -8.37
N ALA A 121 -10.00 -3.19 -8.89
CA ALA A 121 -11.20 -3.45 -9.67
C ALA A 121 -12.49 -3.27 -8.84
N GLU A 122 -12.50 -3.74 -7.59
CA GLU A 122 -13.63 -3.54 -6.65
C GLU A 122 -13.83 -2.05 -6.34
N VAL A 123 -12.75 -1.32 -6.07
CA VAL A 123 -12.81 0.13 -5.80
C VAL A 123 -13.29 0.91 -7.02
N ARG A 124 -12.78 0.58 -8.22
CA ARG A 124 -13.22 1.20 -9.48
C ARG A 124 -14.72 1.01 -9.72
N LYS A 125 -15.21 -0.24 -9.56
CA LYS A 125 -16.63 -0.56 -9.70
C LYS A 125 -17.51 0.20 -8.70
N TYR A 126 -17.07 0.32 -7.45
CA TYR A 126 -17.81 1.08 -6.45
C TYR A 126 -17.81 2.58 -6.74
N ALA A 127 -16.67 3.12 -7.17
CA ALA A 127 -16.49 4.53 -7.51
C ALA A 127 -17.39 5.00 -8.67
N ASP A 128 -17.74 4.12 -9.62
CA ASP A 128 -18.68 4.43 -10.70
C ASP A 128 -20.08 4.78 -10.18
N GLY A 129 -20.47 4.23 -9.03
CA GLY A 129 -21.73 4.56 -8.35
C GLY A 129 -21.70 5.84 -7.49
N LEU A 130 -20.53 6.46 -7.32
CA LEU A 130 -20.34 7.65 -6.46
C LEU A 130 -20.35 8.97 -7.24
N GLY A 131 -20.99 9.00 -8.41
CA GLY A 131 -21.12 10.23 -9.21
C GLY A 131 -21.66 11.41 -8.39
N GLY A 132 -20.95 12.54 -8.43
CA GLY A 132 -21.35 13.78 -7.74
C GLY A 132 -20.95 13.88 -6.26
N TRP A 133 -20.23 12.91 -5.71
CA TRP A 133 -19.72 13.00 -4.34
C TRP A 133 -18.44 13.85 -4.25
N THR A 134 -18.22 14.46 -3.09
CA THR A 134 -17.01 15.23 -2.79
C THR A 134 -15.75 14.35 -2.89
N GLY A 135 -14.66 14.90 -3.44
CA GLY A 135 -13.37 14.21 -3.52
C GLY A 135 -13.23 13.16 -4.63
N MET A 136 -14.25 12.99 -5.49
CA MET A 136 -14.19 12.02 -6.60
C MET A 136 -13.05 12.24 -7.61
N PRO A 137 -12.66 13.48 -8.00
CA PRO A 137 -11.50 13.69 -8.86
C PRO A 137 -10.20 13.12 -8.26
N GLN A 138 -9.99 13.30 -6.95
CA GLN A 138 -8.83 12.75 -6.25
C GLN A 138 -8.85 11.23 -6.22
N LEU A 139 -10.01 10.63 -5.90
CA LEU A 139 -10.16 9.18 -5.91
C LEU A 139 -9.85 8.60 -7.30
N ARG A 140 -10.35 9.24 -8.38
CA ARG A 140 -10.09 8.79 -9.76
C ARG A 140 -8.61 8.94 -10.12
N ALA A 141 -7.96 10.05 -9.76
CA ALA A 141 -6.53 10.22 -9.95
C ALA A 141 -5.70 9.16 -9.20
N ALA A 142 -6.09 8.83 -7.97
CA ALA A 142 -5.44 7.80 -7.18
C ALA A 142 -5.64 6.38 -7.75
N LEU A 143 -6.82 6.07 -8.31
CA LEU A 143 -7.08 4.79 -8.99
C LEU A 143 -6.15 4.53 -10.17
N GLU A 144 -5.75 5.59 -10.89
CA GLU A 144 -4.80 5.46 -11.99
C GLU A 144 -3.38 5.21 -11.49
N LEU A 145 -3.07 5.58 -10.25
CA LEU A 145 -1.77 5.45 -9.59
C LEU A 145 -1.66 4.27 -8.61
N ALA A 146 -2.72 3.50 -8.38
CA ALA A 146 -2.70 2.44 -7.38
C ALA A 146 -2.00 1.16 -7.85
N ASP A 147 -1.47 0.39 -6.91
CA ASP A 147 -0.89 -0.94 -7.13
C ASP A 147 -1.30 -1.91 -6.01
N GLU A 148 -1.56 -3.17 -6.36
CA GLU A 148 -2.03 -4.18 -5.40
C GLU A 148 -0.90 -4.94 -4.68
N ASN A 149 0.35 -4.66 -5.05
CA ASN A 149 1.52 -5.41 -4.63
C ASN A 149 2.59 -4.57 -3.91
N ALA A 150 2.27 -3.37 -3.43
CA ALA A 150 3.11 -2.67 -2.45
C ALA A 150 3.00 -3.36 -1.07
N TRP A 151 4.13 -3.58 -0.39
CA TRP A 151 4.18 -4.32 0.87
C TRP A 151 4.34 -3.44 2.12
N SER A 152 4.70 -2.18 1.92
CA SER A 152 4.81 -1.18 2.97
C SER A 152 4.44 0.22 2.49
N PRO A 153 4.13 1.17 3.39
CA PRO A 153 3.85 2.55 2.99
C PRO A 153 5.03 3.22 2.27
N ARG A 154 6.25 2.76 2.52
CA ARG A 154 7.48 3.34 1.98
C ARG A 154 7.77 2.86 0.56
N GLU A 155 7.34 1.65 0.22
CA GLU A 155 7.35 1.17 -1.16
C GLU A 155 6.36 1.95 -2.04
N VAL A 156 5.19 2.30 -1.49
CA VAL A 156 4.24 3.21 -2.16
C VAL A 156 4.91 4.57 -2.42
N ASP A 157 5.59 5.13 -1.42
CA ASP A 157 6.32 6.39 -1.57
C ASP A 157 7.39 6.31 -2.66
N LEU A 158 8.22 5.26 -2.64
CA LEU A 158 9.27 5.04 -3.64
C LEU A 158 8.70 4.96 -5.05
N ARG A 159 7.63 4.18 -5.24
CA ARG A 159 6.96 4.06 -6.56
C ARG A 159 6.41 5.40 -7.03
N LEU A 160 5.74 6.16 -6.16
CA LEU A 160 5.19 7.46 -6.53
C LEU A 160 6.28 8.50 -6.82
N ILE A 161 7.41 8.46 -6.10
CA ILE A 161 8.58 9.29 -6.39
C ILE A 161 9.15 8.96 -7.77
N TRP A 162 9.25 7.67 -8.08
CA TRP A 162 9.75 7.21 -9.38
C TRP A 162 8.88 7.71 -10.55
N GLU A 163 7.57 7.55 -10.43
CA GLU A 163 6.63 7.89 -11.51
C GLU A 163 6.40 9.41 -11.60
N LEU A 164 6.17 10.08 -10.47
CA LEU A 164 5.72 11.48 -10.46
C LEU A 164 6.86 12.49 -10.34
N ASP A 165 7.89 12.21 -9.52
CA ASP A 165 8.97 13.16 -9.27
C ASP A 165 10.13 12.99 -10.23
N ALA A 166 10.52 11.74 -10.54
CA ALA A 166 11.54 11.46 -11.55
C ALA A 166 11.00 11.47 -12.99
N GLY A 167 9.67 11.45 -13.17
CA GLY A 167 9.01 11.52 -14.48
C GLY A 167 9.29 10.30 -15.37
N LEU A 168 9.50 9.13 -14.75
CA LEU A 168 9.83 7.88 -15.44
C LEU A 168 8.60 6.99 -15.60
N PRO A 169 8.63 5.99 -16.50
CA PRO A 169 7.58 4.99 -16.59
C PRO A 169 7.29 4.33 -15.24
N ARG A 170 6.02 3.95 -15.02
CA ARG A 170 5.62 3.26 -13.80
C ARG A 170 6.47 1.99 -13.61
N PRO A 171 7.19 1.85 -12.48
CA PRO A 171 7.89 0.62 -12.18
C PRO A 171 6.91 -0.43 -11.62
N LEU A 172 7.29 -1.70 -11.73
CA LEU A 172 6.56 -2.83 -11.19
C LEU A 172 6.88 -3.03 -9.71
N CYS A 173 5.86 -3.20 -8.85
CA CYS A 173 6.06 -3.44 -7.41
C CYS A 173 6.25 -4.92 -7.08
N ASN A 174 7.29 -5.23 -6.29
CA ASN A 174 7.55 -6.56 -5.74
C ASN A 174 7.42 -7.72 -6.74
N VAL A 175 7.78 -7.46 -8.02
CA VAL A 175 7.75 -8.48 -9.06
C VAL A 175 9.01 -9.35 -8.93
N PRO A 176 8.88 -10.68 -8.79
CA PRO A 176 10.02 -11.55 -8.67
C PRO A 176 10.83 -11.58 -9.97
N ILE A 177 12.14 -11.51 -9.82
CA ILE A 177 13.14 -11.59 -10.87
C ILE A 177 13.83 -12.95 -10.74
N PHE A 178 13.95 -13.65 -11.87
CA PHE A 178 14.60 -14.96 -11.97
C PHE A 178 15.78 -14.89 -12.92
N ASP A 179 16.77 -15.76 -12.71
CA ASP A 179 17.77 -16.03 -13.74
C ASP A 179 17.15 -16.85 -14.89
N LEU A 180 17.88 -17.00 -16.00
CA LEU A 180 17.40 -17.77 -17.16
C LEU A 180 17.25 -19.28 -16.89
N ARG A 181 17.72 -19.78 -15.73
CA ARG A 181 17.55 -21.17 -15.29
C ARG A 181 16.33 -21.33 -14.38
N GLY A 182 15.64 -20.24 -14.06
CA GLY A 182 14.47 -20.21 -13.19
C GLY A 182 14.78 -20.12 -11.70
N ASN A 183 16.02 -19.82 -11.30
CA ASN A 183 16.34 -19.55 -9.90
C ASN A 183 15.90 -18.12 -9.53
N LEU A 184 15.32 -17.96 -8.34
CA LEU A 184 14.93 -16.64 -7.84
C LEU A 184 16.17 -15.81 -7.52
N ILE A 185 16.29 -14.65 -8.17
CA ILE A 185 17.30 -13.62 -7.87
C ILE A 185 16.79 -12.78 -6.68
N GLY A 186 15.54 -12.33 -6.75
CA GLY A 186 14.92 -11.52 -5.70
C GLY A 186 13.63 -10.86 -6.20
N ALA A 187 12.94 -10.16 -5.32
CA ALA A 187 11.76 -9.35 -5.66
C ALA A 187 11.98 -7.95 -5.08
N PRO A 188 12.49 -6.99 -5.87
CA PRO A 188 12.76 -5.65 -5.38
C PRO A 188 11.46 -4.89 -5.13
N ASP A 189 11.51 -3.90 -4.23
CA ASP A 189 10.36 -3.03 -3.94
C ASP A 189 9.77 -2.44 -5.22
N VAL A 190 10.63 -1.94 -6.11
CA VAL A 190 10.25 -1.49 -7.46
C VAL A 190 11.25 -1.96 -8.52
N LEU A 191 10.74 -2.25 -9.72
CA LEU A 191 11.53 -2.62 -10.91
C LEU A 191 11.05 -1.84 -12.14
N ASP A 192 11.93 -1.06 -12.76
CA ASP A 192 11.76 -0.66 -14.16
C ASP A 192 12.29 -1.79 -15.05
N LEU A 193 11.36 -2.57 -15.58
CA LEU A 193 11.62 -3.73 -16.43
C LEU A 193 12.33 -3.34 -17.73
N GLU A 194 12.01 -2.18 -18.30
CA GLU A 194 12.56 -1.76 -19.59
C GLU A 194 13.96 -1.20 -19.45
N ALA A 195 14.21 -0.43 -18.39
CA ALA A 195 15.54 0.11 -18.11
C ALA A 195 16.46 -0.93 -17.45
N GLY A 196 15.92 -1.91 -16.72
CA GLY A 196 16.73 -2.82 -15.91
C GLY A 196 17.26 -2.13 -14.65
N VAL A 197 16.41 -1.33 -14.00
CA VAL A 197 16.75 -0.61 -12.77
C VAL A 197 15.83 -1.09 -11.65
N VAL A 198 16.42 -1.47 -10.52
CA VAL A 198 15.70 -1.83 -9.29
C VAL A 198 15.84 -0.72 -8.27
N GLY A 199 14.77 -0.46 -7.53
CA GLY A 199 14.74 0.47 -6.41
C GLY A 199 14.30 -0.25 -5.14
N GLU A 200 14.98 0.03 -4.04
CA GLU A 200 14.68 -0.53 -2.71
C GLU A 200 14.69 0.57 -1.66
N TYR A 201 13.83 0.45 -0.65
CA TYR A 201 13.78 1.31 0.51
C TYR A 201 14.59 0.71 1.67
N ASP A 202 15.52 1.50 2.21
CA ASP A 202 16.24 1.18 3.44
C ASP A 202 15.64 1.98 4.60
N GLY A 203 14.84 1.27 5.41
CA GLY A 203 14.06 1.86 6.50
C GLY A 203 14.85 2.44 7.66
N ALA A 204 16.06 1.95 7.90
CA ALA A 204 17.10 2.57 8.70
C ALA A 204 18.21 1.55 9.01
N LEU A 205 19.43 2.08 9.00
CA LEU A 205 20.66 1.61 9.64
C LEU A 205 20.49 1.25 11.12
N HIS A 206 19.75 0.20 11.47
CA HIS A 206 20.07 -0.55 12.67
C HIS A 206 21.31 -1.37 12.34
N LEU A 207 22.43 -0.98 12.95
CA LEU A 207 23.79 -1.53 12.84
C LEU A 207 23.89 -3.00 13.32
N GLU A 208 22.88 -3.82 13.08
CA GLU A 208 22.96 -5.27 13.23
C GLU A 208 23.63 -5.80 11.96
N GLY A 209 24.91 -6.17 12.07
CA GLY A 209 25.76 -6.53 10.92
C GLY A 209 25.19 -7.61 9.98
N ALA A 210 24.22 -8.42 10.45
CA ALA A 210 23.51 -9.38 9.62
C ALA A 210 22.61 -8.73 8.56
N GLN A 211 21.92 -7.63 8.88
CA GLN A 211 21.03 -6.94 7.94
C GLN A 211 21.85 -6.27 6.84
N ARG A 212 22.86 -5.50 7.22
CA ARG A 212 23.80 -4.86 6.27
C ARG A 212 24.47 -5.87 5.34
N THR A 213 24.82 -7.07 5.84
CA THR A 213 25.40 -8.13 5.00
C THR A 213 24.39 -8.66 3.98
N ARG A 214 23.11 -8.79 4.35
CA ARG A 214 22.05 -9.22 3.42
C ARG A 214 21.83 -8.17 2.34
N ASP A 215 21.79 -6.89 2.71
CA ASP A 215 21.55 -5.80 1.76
C ASP A 215 22.67 -5.71 0.74
N VAL A 216 23.93 -5.77 1.19
CA VAL A 216 25.11 -5.81 0.30
C VAL A 216 25.08 -7.03 -0.64
N ARG A 217 24.72 -8.22 -0.13
CA ARG A 217 24.62 -9.43 -0.95
C ARG A 217 23.50 -9.31 -1.98
N ARG A 218 22.37 -8.71 -1.60
CA ARG A 218 21.21 -8.52 -2.47
C ARG A 218 21.52 -7.52 -3.58
N GLU A 219 22.12 -6.38 -3.25
CA GLU A 219 22.61 -5.42 -4.24
C GLU A 219 23.62 -6.08 -5.19
N ALA A 220 24.62 -6.79 -4.66
CA ALA A 220 25.62 -7.48 -5.46
C ALA A 220 25.01 -8.53 -6.40
N LEU A 221 23.96 -9.23 -5.96
CA LEU A 221 23.27 -10.22 -6.76
C LEU A 221 22.52 -9.57 -7.94
N PHE A 222 21.75 -8.50 -7.71
CA PHE A 222 21.10 -7.77 -8.79
C PHE A 222 22.12 -7.19 -9.78
N ARG A 223 23.17 -6.55 -9.28
CA ARG A 223 24.25 -6.00 -10.12
C ARG A 223 24.99 -7.08 -10.92
N GLY A 224 25.18 -8.27 -10.34
CA GLY A 224 25.76 -9.42 -11.02
C GLY A 224 24.97 -9.90 -12.24
N HIS A 225 23.68 -9.57 -12.29
CA HIS A 225 22.79 -9.80 -13.43
C HIS A 225 22.61 -8.58 -14.34
N GLY A 226 23.41 -7.52 -14.15
CA GLY A 226 23.37 -6.30 -14.97
C GLY A 226 22.25 -5.32 -14.63
N LEU A 227 21.54 -5.54 -13.51
CA LEU A 227 20.55 -4.60 -12.99
C LEU A 227 21.24 -3.44 -12.26
N GLU A 228 20.82 -2.22 -12.55
CA GLU A 228 21.23 -1.05 -11.78
C GLU A 228 20.40 -0.95 -10.50
N TYR A 229 21.07 -0.66 -9.38
CA TYR A 229 20.46 -0.63 -8.06
C TYR A 229 20.37 0.79 -7.51
N VAL A 230 19.22 1.14 -6.93
CA VAL A 230 18.94 2.42 -6.28
C VAL A 230 18.39 2.17 -4.88
N THR A 231 18.91 2.91 -3.90
CA THR A 231 18.37 2.91 -2.54
C THR A 231 17.68 4.24 -2.24
N MET A 232 16.47 4.18 -1.68
CA MET A 232 15.81 5.29 -0.99
C MET A 232 16.06 5.15 0.51
N LEU A 233 16.54 6.21 1.15
CA LEU A 233 16.78 6.27 2.58
C LEU A 233 15.59 6.94 3.27
N SER A 234 15.39 6.67 4.55
CA SER A 234 14.41 7.40 5.37
C SER A 234 14.61 8.92 5.35
N SER A 235 15.86 9.40 5.20
CA SER A 235 16.19 10.82 5.10
C SER A 235 15.77 11.48 3.79
N ASP A 236 15.43 10.73 2.74
CA ASP A 236 14.93 11.30 1.48
C ASP A 236 13.43 11.62 1.53
N LEU A 237 12.70 11.17 2.55
CA LEU A 237 11.25 11.35 2.62
C LEU A 237 10.80 12.82 2.74
N PRO A 238 11.47 13.68 3.53
CA PRO A 238 11.11 15.10 3.59
C PRO A 238 11.41 15.86 2.30
N ASP A 239 12.43 15.44 1.54
CA ASP A 239 12.82 16.02 0.25
C ASP A 239 13.33 14.92 -0.71
N PRO A 240 12.51 14.52 -1.72
CA PRO A 240 12.84 13.41 -2.60
C PRO A 240 13.91 13.76 -3.65
N SER A 241 14.39 15.01 -3.72
CA SER A 241 15.34 15.46 -4.75
C SER A 241 16.61 14.59 -4.79
N GLY A 242 17.09 14.16 -3.62
CA GLY A 242 18.25 13.27 -3.50
C GLY A 242 18.03 11.90 -4.15
N VAL A 243 16.94 11.22 -3.80
CA VAL A 243 16.60 9.91 -4.38
C VAL A 243 16.27 10.03 -5.87
N VAL A 244 15.58 11.09 -6.31
CA VAL A 244 15.33 11.37 -7.74
C VAL A 244 16.65 11.45 -8.51
N GLY A 245 17.64 12.18 -7.98
CA GLY A 245 18.98 12.26 -8.58
C GLY A 245 19.64 10.88 -8.73
N ARG A 246 19.50 10.00 -7.73
CA ARG A 246 20.03 8.63 -7.77
C ARG A 246 19.29 7.74 -8.76
N ILE A 247 17.96 7.84 -8.83
CA ILE A 247 17.12 7.12 -9.82
C ILE A 247 17.55 7.50 -11.24
N LEU A 248 17.64 8.79 -11.55
CA LEU A 248 18.03 9.27 -12.87
C LEU A 248 19.48 8.87 -13.22
N ALA A 249 20.38 8.88 -12.24
CA ALA A 249 21.76 8.42 -12.44
C ALA A 249 21.83 6.92 -12.77
N ALA A 250 21.01 6.10 -12.10
CA ALA A 250 20.92 4.67 -12.39
C ALA A 250 20.39 4.40 -13.80
N HIS A 251 19.35 5.12 -14.26
CA HIS A 251 18.87 5.01 -15.63
C HIS A 251 19.93 5.37 -16.67
N ARG A 252 20.73 6.43 -16.43
CA ARG A 252 21.85 6.79 -17.32
C ARG A 252 22.96 5.75 -17.38
N ARG A 253 23.15 4.96 -16.31
CA ARG A 253 24.11 3.84 -16.34
C ARG A 253 23.50 2.64 -17.05
N ALA A 254 22.26 2.30 -16.73
CA ALA A 254 21.53 1.19 -17.33
C ALA A 254 21.35 1.35 -18.85
N SER A 255 21.18 2.58 -19.34
CA SER A 255 21.10 2.87 -20.79
C SER A 255 22.39 2.56 -21.57
N ARG A 256 23.50 2.26 -20.89
CA ARG A 256 24.77 1.86 -21.51
C ARG A 256 24.89 0.33 -21.63
N HIS A 257 24.03 -0.44 -20.97
CA HIS A 257 24.01 -1.89 -21.08
C HIS A 257 23.21 -2.33 -22.31
N ASP A 258 23.67 -3.36 -23.00
CA ASP A 258 22.91 -3.97 -24.08
C ASP A 258 21.74 -4.78 -23.49
N LYS A 259 20.51 -4.42 -23.88
CA LYS A 259 19.29 -5.12 -23.44
C LYS A 259 19.23 -6.56 -23.99
N GLY A 260 19.93 -6.87 -25.08
CA GLY A 260 19.99 -8.20 -25.68
C GLY A 260 20.75 -9.24 -24.84
N GLU A 261 21.54 -8.79 -23.86
CA GLU A 261 22.40 -9.64 -23.03
C GLU A 261 21.80 -9.91 -21.63
N ARG A 262 20.49 -9.67 -21.44
CA ARG A 262 19.82 -9.90 -20.14
C ARG A 262 19.96 -11.34 -19.68
N THR A 263 20.47 -11.50 -18.46
CA THR A 263 20.61 -12.80 -17.80
C THR A 263 19.48 -13.10 -16.81
N TRP A 264 18.40 -12.31 -16.87
CA TRP A 264 17.27 -12.37 -15.96
C TRP A 264 15.93 -12.17 -16.69
N THR A 265 14.84 -12.56 -16.04
CA THR A 265 13.46 -12.42 -16.52
C THR A 265 12.48 -12.23 -15.37
N VAL A 266 11.34 -11.60 -15.65
CA VAL A 266 10.18 -11.55 -14.73
C VAL A 266 9.14 -12.62 -15.06
N GLN A 267 9.37 -13.41 -16.11
CA GLN A 267 8.50 -14.53 -16.45
C GLN A 267 8.66 -15.62 -15.39
N PRO A 268 7.59 -15.93 -14.63
CA PRO A 268 7.70 -16.89 -13.54
C PRO A 268 7.92 -18.31 -14.10
N PRO A 269 8.80 -19.11 -13.49
CA PRO A 269 8.88 -20.54 -13.75
C PRO A 269 7.54 -21.25 -13.49
N ALA A 270 7.31 -22.40 -14.11
CA ALA A 270 6.04 -23.14 -13.98
C ALA A 270 5.67 -23.56 -12.54
N TRP A 271 6.65 -23.64 -11.64
CA TRP A 271 6.45 -23.96 -10.23
C TRP A 271 6.10 -22.75 -9.36
N TRP A 272 6.24 -21.52 -9.88
CA TRP A 272 5.98 -20.30 -9.13
C TRP A 272 4.49 -20.00 -9.08
N THR A 273 3.98 -19.67 -7.89
CA THR A 273 2.58 -19.25 -7.71
C THR A 273 2.52 -17.72 -7.61
N PRO A 274 1.89 -17.01 -8.56
CA PRO A 274 1.76 -15.55 -8.51
C PRO A 274 0.92 -15.07 -7.31
N THR A 275 1.35 -13.96 -6.69
CA THR A 275 0.65 -13.32 -5.56
C THR A 275 0.59 -11.80 -5.70
N LEU A 276 0.67 -11.30 -6.94
CA LEU A 276 0.81 -9.89 -7.25
C LEU A 276 -0.51 -9.14 -7.03
N THR A 277 -1.64 -9.75 -7.41
CA THR A 277 -2.96 -9.15 -7.25
C THR A 277 -3.70 -9.70 -6.03
N VAL A 278 -4.67 -8.93 -5.55
CA VAL A 278 -5.60 -9.33 -4.49
C VAL A 278 -6.36 -10.58 -4.91
N ASP A 279 -6.80 -10.67 -6.16
CA ASP A 279 -7.52 -11.85 -6.67
C ASP A 279 -6.63 -13.10 -6.65
N GLN A 280 -5.37 -12.99 -7.05
CA GLN A 280 -4.41 -14.09 -6.97
C GLN A 280 -4.22 -14.55 -5.52
N ARG A 281 -4.11 -13.62 -4.57
CA ARG A 281 -3.92 -13.93 -3.15
C ARG A 281 -5.16 -14.53 -2.49
N ARG A 282 -6.36 -14.04 -2.84
CA ARG A 282 -7.64 -14.58 -2.36
C ARG A 282 -7.93 -15.97 -2.93
N ALA A 283 -7.40 -16.31 -4.11
CA ALA A 283 -7.52 -17.63 -4.70
C ALA A 283 -6.61 -18.71 -4.05
N LEU A 284 -5.65 -18.32 -3.21
CA LEU A 284 -4.77 -19.26 -2.52
C LEU A 284 -5.53 -20.07 -1.45
N THR A 285 -5.20 -21.35 -1.35
CA THR A 285 -5.60 -22.19 -0.20
C THR A 285 -4.99 -21.69 1.10
N THR A 286 -5.55 -22.05 2.26
CA THR A 286 -5.03 -21.67 3.58
C THR A 286 -3.55 -21.99 3.74
N SER A 287 -3.12 -23.20 3.37
CA SER A 287 -1.70 -23.61 3.43
C SER A 287 -0.81 -22.81 2.49
N GLN A 288 -1.29 -22.44 1.29
CA GLN A 288 -0.55 -21.59 0.38
C GLN A 288 -0.44 -20.16 0.92
N ARG A 289 -1.50 -19.61 1.54
CA ARG A 289 -1.46 -18.28 2.17
C ARG A 289 -0.43 -18.25 3.30
N GLU A 290 -0.42 -19.25 4.17
CA GLU A 290 0.56 -19.37 5.25
C GLU A 290 1.99 -19.42 4.73
N ARG A 291 2.23 -20.18 3.65
CA ARG A 291 3.57 -20.34 3.08
C ARG A 291 4.05 -19.14 2.27
N PHE A 292 3.19 -18.58 1.40
CA PHE A 292 3.60 -17.59 0.40
C PHE A 292 3.47 -16.15 0.90
N LEU A 293 2.55 -15.89 1.82
CA LEU A 293 2.33 -14.53 2.35
C LEU A 293 3.04 -14.30 3.69
N SER A 294 3.77 -15.29 4.23
CA SER A 294 4.51 -15.13 5.49
C SER A 294 5.56 -14.04 5.44
N ILE A 295 6.20 -13.84 4.27
CA ILE A 295 7.23 -12.80 4.09
C ILE A 295 6.60 -11.42 4.15
N ARG A 296 5.44 -11.24 3.48
CA ARG A 296 4.67 -9.99 3.54
C ARG A 296 4.31 -9.63 4.97
N ARG A 297 3.78 -10.59 5.74
CA ARG A 297 3.34 -10.39 7.14
C ARG A 297 4.46 -10.05 8.12
N ARG A 298 5.73 -10.25 7.77
CA ARG A 298 6.88 -9.85 8.60
C ARG A 298 7.33 -8.41 8.34
N ALA A 299 6.93 -7.85 7.19
CA ALA A 299 7.25 -6.49 6.80
C ALA A 299 6.30 -5.46 7.44
N ALA A 300 5.12 -5.91 7.89
CA ALA A 300 4.12 -5.12 8.60
C ALA A 300 4.12 -5.47 10.10
#